data_AF-A0A3D9E699-F1
#
_entry.id   AF-A0A3D9E699-F1
#
_cell.length_a   1.000
_cell.length_b   1.000
_cell.length_c   1.000
_cell.angle_alpha   90.00
_cell.angle_beta   90.00
_cell.angle_gamma   90.00
#
_symmetry.space_group_name_H-M   'P 1'
#
loop_
_entity.id
_entity.type
_entity.pdbx_description
1 polymer ?
#
loop_
_entity_poly.entity_id
_entity_poly.type
_entity_poly.pdbx_seq_one_letter_code
_entity_poly.pdbx_strand_id
1 'polypeptide(L)'
;MTESRTLPPEALNDWSAALAERFGLAEGDIPISLILDLARDVANGVARPAAPLSAFVAGLVAGRAGGSPADTEAAVAAVVQMAREWENR
;
A
#
# COMPACT_ATOMS: atom_id res chain seq x y z
N MET A 1 -25.71 -11.30 -12.74
CA MET A 1 -24.87 -12.14 -11.88
C MET A 1 -23.56 -11.41 -11.69
N THR A 2 -23.43 -10.65 -10.59
CA THR A 2 -22.19 -9.93 -10.31
C THR A 2 -21.22 -10.96 -9.76
N GLU A 3 -20.41 -11.56 -10.64
CA GLU A 3 -19.30 -12.39 -10.19
C GLU A 3 -18.45 -11.56 -9.24
N SER A 4 -18.12 -12.15 -8.09
CA SER A 4 -17.34 -11.48 -7.07
C SER A 4 -16.01 -11.06 -7.70
N ARG A 5 -15.84 -9.74 -7.91
CA ARG A 5 -14.65 -9.07 -8.48
C ARG A 5 -13.39 -9.20 -7.62
N THR A 6 -13.44 -10.05 -6.60
CA THR A 6 -12.35 -10.29 -5.65
C THR A 6 -11.55 -11.47 -6.14
N LEU A 7 -10.37 -11.18 -6.67
CA LEU A 7 -9.35 -12.18 -6.97
C LEU A 7 -8.95 -12.91 -5.67
N PRO A 8 -8.67 -14.21 -5.71
CA PRO A 8 -8.23 -14.95 -4.54
C PRO A 8 -6.81 -14.53 -4.10
N PRO A 9 -6.36 -14.82 -2.86
CA PRO A 9 -5.07 -14.35 -2.35
C PRO A 9 -3.88 -14.69 -3.24
N GLU A 10 -3.88 -15.86 -3.87
CA GLU A 10 -2.86 -16.29 -4.82
C GLU A 10 -2.76 -15.38 -6.05
N ALA A 11 -3.88 -14.84 -6.52
CA ALA A 11 -3.89 -13.92 -7.66
C ALA A 11 -3.26 -12.56 -7.34
N LEU A 12 -3.15 -12.19 -6.05
CA LEU A 12 -2.37 -11.02 -5.64
C LEU A 12 -0.86 -11.30 -5.70
N ASN A 13 -0.43 -12.50 -5.30
CA ASN A 13 0.97 -12.92 -5.41
C ASN A 13 1.39 -13.04 -6.88
N ASP A 14 0.56 -13.66 -7.71
CA ASP A 14 0.81 -13.78 -9.15
C ASP A 14 0.87 -12.41 -9.82
N TRP A 15 -0.04 -11.50 -9.44
CA TRP A 15 -0.01 -10.12 -9.94
C TRP A 15 1.25 -9.37 -9.49
N SER A 16 1.65 -9.51 -8.23
CA SER A 16 2.88 -8.92 -7.71
C SER A 16 4.11 -9.46 -8.44
N ALA A 17 4.16 -10.77 -8.72
CA ALA A 17 5.23 -11.39 -9.48
C ALA A 17 5.30 -10.85 -10.92
N ALA A 18 4.15 -10.71 -11.59
CA ALA A 18 4.08 -10.14 -12.94
C ALA A 18 4.53 -8.67 -12.99
N LEU A 19 4.20 -7.88 -11.96
CA LEU A 19 4.71 -6.51 -11.82
C LEU A 19 6.22 -6.50 -11.60
N ALA A 20 6.74 -7.36 -10.71
CA ALA A 20 8.16 -7.43 -10.42
C ALA A 20 8.97 -7.81 -11.66
N GLU A 21 8.54 -8.83 -12.41
CA GLU A 21 9.15 -9.24 -13.68
C GLU A 21 9.15 -8.08 -14.68
N ARG A 22 8.00 -7.42 -14.88
CA ARG A 22 7.85 -6.34 -15.85
C ARG A 22 8.74 -5.14 -15.57
N PHE A 23 8.95 -4.81 -14.30
CA PHE A 23 9.68 -3.61 -13.88
C PHE A 23 11.10 -3.91 -13.37
N GLY A 24 11.55 -5.16 -13.42
CA GLY A 24 12.89 -5.55 -12.99
C GLY A 24 13.11 -5.43 -11.48
N LEU A 25 12.06 -5.68 -10.68
CA LEU A 25 12.12 -5.63 -9.22
C LEU A 25 12.58 -6.98 -8.66
N ALA A 26 13.35 -6.95 -7.57
CA ALA A 26 13.77 -8.12 -6.84
C ALA A 26 12.64 -8.72 -6.01
N GLU A 27 12.82 -9.98 -5.60
CA GLU A 27 11.94 -10.61 -4.62
C GLU A 27 11.97 -9.80 -3.31
N GLY A 28 10.79 -9.36 -2.85
CA GLY A 28 10.64 -8.54 -1.65
C GLY A 28 10.62 -7.03 -1.88
N ASP A 29 10.87 -6.52 -3.09
CA ASP A 29 10.80 -5.08 -3.41
C ASP A 29 9.36 -4.52 -3.31
N ILE A 30 8.35 -5.39 -3.45
CA ILE A 30 6.94 -5.02 -3.33
C ILE A 30 6.47 -5.45 -1.92
N PRO A 31 6.35 -4.54 -0.94
CA PRO A 31 5.96 -4.89 0.42
C PRO A 31 4.43 -5.04 0.52
N ILE A 32 3.89 -6.13 -0.02
CA ILE A 32 2.43 -6.37 -0.15
C ILE A 32 1.70 -6.16 1.18
N SER A 33 2.14 -6.85 2.25
CA SER A 33 1.48 -6.78 3.56
C SER A 33 1.44 -5.35 4.09
N LEU A 34 2.56 -4.62 3.99
CA LEU A 34 2.65 -3.23 4.45
C LEU A 34 1.67 -2.31 3.70
N ILE A 35 1.55 -2.48 2.37
CA ILE A 35 0.62 -1.69 1.54
C ILE A 35 -0.84 -2.01 1.89
N LEU A 36 -1.17 -3.30 2.09
CA LEU A 36 -2.52 -3.72 2.45
C LEU A 36 -2.92 -3.26 3.87
N ASP A 37 -1.98 -3.27 4.81
CA ASP A 37 -2.20 -2.79 6.17
C ASP A 37 -2.38 -1.27 6.20
N LEU A 38 -1.57 -0.51 5.44
CA LEU A 38 -1.80 0.92 5.22
C LEU A 38 -3.20 1.18 4.67
N ALA A 39 -3.58 0.46 3.61
CA ALA A 39 -4.89 0.64 2.98
C ALA A 39 -6.04 0.33 3.95
N ARG A 40 -5.90 -0.71 4.79
CA ARG A 40 -6.85 -1.07 5.84
C ARG A 40 -6.98 0.05 6.87
N ASP A 41 -5.89 0.50 7.45
CA ASP A 41 -5.88 1.53 8.50
C ASP A 41 -6.50 2.83 8.00
N VAL A 42 -6.14 3.27 6.80
CA VAL A 42 -6.70 4.48 6.17
C VAL A 42 -8.18 4.32 5.82
N ALA A 43 -8.58 3.16 5.28
CA ALA A 43 -9.97 2.92 4.91
C ALA A 43 -10.90 2.95 6.14
N ASN A 44 -10.40 2.49 7.29
CA ASN A 44 -11.13 2.46 8.54
C ASN A 44 -11.13 3.81 9.27
N GLY A 45 -9.96 4.46 9.38
CA GLY A 45 -9.80 5.70 10.17
C GLY A 45 -10.16 6.99 9.42
N VAL A 46 -10.16 6.99 8.08
CA VAL A 46 -10.45 8.18 7.26
C VAL A 46 -11.68 7.98 6.40
N ALA A 47 -11.55 7.18 5.33
CA ALA A 47 -12.63 6.78 4.44
C ALA A 47 -12.11 5.75 3.43
N ARG A 48 -12.98 4.86 2.94
CA ARG A 48 -12.60 3.86 1.91
C ARG A 48 -11.90 4.46 0.67
N PRO A 49 -12.34 5.61 0.10
CA PRO A 49 -11.64 6.21 -1.04
C PRO A 49 -10.26 6.79 -0.70
N ALA A 50 -9.95 7.04 0.58
CA ALA A 50 -8.66 7.58 0.99
C ALA A 50 -7.54 6.53 0.92
N ALA A 51 -7.85 5.23 1.01
CA ALA A 51 -6.85 4.16 0.97
C ALA A 51 -5.94 4.19 -0.27
N PRO A 52 -6.45 4.16 -1.52
CA PRO A 52 -5.60 4.22 -2.70
C PRO A 52 -4.85 5.56 -2.84
N LEU A 53 -5.45 6.67 -2.42
CA LEU A 53 -4.81 7.98 -2.40
C LEU A 53 -3.59 7.98 -1.45
N SER A 54 -3.77 7.47 -0.23
CA SER A 54 -2.72 7.36 0.78
C SER A 54 -1.60 6.42 0.37
N ALA A 55 -1.92 5.28 -0.26
CA ALA A 55 -0.90 4.37 -0.79
C ALA A 55 -0.03 5.04 -1.87
N PHE A 56 -0.66 5.79 -2.79
CA PHE A 56 0.08 6.56 -3.80
C PHE A 56 0.98 7.63 -3.15
N VAL A 57 0.47 8.37 -2.16
CA VAL A 57 1.24 9.40 -1.45
C VAL A 57 2.41 8.80 -0.67
N ALA A 58 2.21 7.68 0.03
CA ALA A 58 3.29 6.99 0.74
C ALA A 58 4.42 6.58 -0.23
N GLY A 59 4.08 6.00 -1.38
CA GLY A 59 5.06 5.67 -2.43
C GLY A 59 5.78 6.90 -3.00
N LEU A 60 5.04 7.99 -3.25
CA LEU A 60 5.63 9.24 -3.74
C LEU A 60 6.60 9.88 -2.74
N VAL A 61 6.27 9.85 -1.44
CA VAL A 61 7.13 10.35 -0.37
C VAL A 61 8.38 9.48 -0.24
N ALA A 62 8.23 8.15 -0.20
CA ALA A 62 9.34 7.20 -0.12
C ALA A 62 10.31 7.36 -1.31
N GLY A 63 9.78 7.45 -2.53
CA GLY A 63 10.60 7.65 -3.73
C GLY A 63 11.36 8.98 -3.74
N ARG A 64 10.79 10.04 -3.14
CA ARG A 64 11.47 11.33 -2.97
C ARG A 64 12.56 11.31 -1.89
N ALA A 65 12.46 10.41 -0.91
CA ALA A 65 13.42 10.26 0.18
C ALA A 65 14.64 9.39 -0.20
N GLY A 66 14.57 8.66 -1.31
CA GLY A 66 15.66 7.80 -1.79
C GLY A 66 15.16 6.44 -2.28
N GLY A 67 13.94 6.05 -1.91
CA GLY A 67 13.31 4.82 -2.36
C GLY A 67 13.85 3.56 -1.67
N SER A 68 14.55 3.70 -0.54
CA SER A 68 14.97 2.54 0.23
C SER A 68 13.78 1.87 0.94
N PRO A 69 13.91 0.60 1.37
CA PRO A 69 12.89 -0.05 2.20
C PRO A 69 12.55 0.76 3.46
N ALA A 70 13.58 1.35 4.11
CA ALA A 70 13.39 2.20 5.28
C ALA A 70 12.59 3.49 4.96
N ASP A 71 12.79 4.09 3.79
CA ASP A 71 12.00 5.25 3.35
C ASP A 71 10.54 4.88 3.15
N THR A 72 10.27 3.68 2.64
CA THR A 72 8.92 3.14 2.47
C THR A 72 8.26 2.91 3.82
N GLU A 73 8.93 2.24 4.75
CA GLU A 73 8.43 2.02 6.12
C GLU A 73 8.14 3.35 6.83
N ALA A 74 9.05 4.32 6.73
CA ALA A 74 8.87 5.64 7.34
C ALA A 74 7.66 6.40 6.74
N ALA A 75 7.51 6.40 5.41
CA ALA A 75 6.39 7.04 4.75
C ALA A 75 5.05 6.39 5.12
N VAL A 76 5.00 5.06 5.16
CA VAL A 76 3.80 4.32 5.58
C VAL A 76 3.45 4.62 7.03
N ALA A 77 4.44 4.57 7.94
CA ALA A 77 4.22 4.86 9.35
C ALA A 77 3.65 6.26 9.58
N ALA A 78 4.17 7.27 8.87
CA ALA A 78 3.66 8.64 8.94
C ALA A 78 2.20 8.74 8.50
N VAL A 79 1.84 8.11 7.37
CA VAL A 79 0.45 8.13 6.88
C VAL A 79 -0.51 7.39 7.83
N VAL A 80 -0.09 6.25 8.38
CA VAL A 80 -0.88 5.50 9.37
C VAL A 80 -1.10 6.34 10.64
N GLN A 81 -0.08 7.04 11.14
CA GLN A 81 -0.26 7.95 12.28
C GLN A 81 -1.27 9.06 11.97
N MET A 82 -1.15 9.71 10.81
CA MET A 82 -2.12 10.72 10.40
C MET A 82 -3.56 10.18 10.31
N ALA A 83 -3.74 8.96 9.82
CA ALA A 83 -5.06 8.32 9.73
C ALA A 83 -5.66 8.06 11.13
N ARG A 84 -4.85 7.60 12.09
CA ARG A 84 -5.29 7.38 13.48
C ARG A 84 -5.67 8.69 14.18
N GLU A 85 -4.91 9.75 13.93
CA GLU A 85 -5.25 11.08 14.46
C GLU A 85 -6.54 11.63 13.83
N TRP A 86 -6.83 11.28 12.57
CA TRP A 86 -8.05 11.69 11.88
C TRP A 86 -9.32 11.06 12.48
N GLU A 87 -9.26 9.78 12.86
CA GLU A 87 -10.38 9.07 13.50
C GLU A 87 -10.84 9.73 14.81
N ASN A 88 -9.91 10.41 15.50
CA ASN A 88 -10.16 11.06 16.79
C ASN A 88 -10.64 12.53 16.67
N ARG A 89 -10.96 13.00 15.45
CA ARG A 89 -11.43 14.36 15.19
C ARG A 89 -12.94 14.43 14.97
#